data_AF-A0A523J961-F1
#
_entry.id   AF-A0A523J961-F1
#
_cell.length_a   1.000
_cell.length_b   1.000
_cell.length_c   1.000
_cell.angle_alpha   90.00
_cell.angle_beta   90.00
_cell.angle_gamma   90.00
#
_symmetry.space_group_name_H-M   'P 1'
#
loop_
_entity.id
_entity.type
_entity.pdbx_description
1 polymer ?
#
loop_
_entity_poly.entity_id
_entity_poly.type
_entity_poly.pdbx_seq_one_letter_code
_entity_poly.pdbx_strand_id
1 'polypeptide(L)'
;MKIQKFRYEINRLLEFAMFKFYPIIAILLFLSGCGWGERWFEKTKEVNNYEKVALNLAKENRLLKLRINNLENKIHTLKLQNKYASILAKIGPNRRISSVEDEIDLVRFKEYNWTAEELLFVAEIEYERNDYEKAAQFYFALIKNYPKYQKINDRVIYNTALSSFESGHYNWSQQSFKILIKEYPNSKFYLSAKLWKALTLYKLGKKKKFRSKIKEFKELYRNTPEWRILSKHYERIKKN
;
A
#
# COMPACT_ATOMS: atom_id res chain seq x y z
N MET A 1 -45.66 17.51 -39.87
CA MET A 1 -46.63 18.63 -39.83
C MET A 1 -47.93 18.31 -39.06
N LYS A 2 -48.59 17.15 -39.24
CA LYS A 2 -49.83 16.79 -38.50
C LYS A 2 -49.67 16.71 -36.97
N ILE A 3 -48.53 16.21 -36.49
CA ILE A 3 -48.24 16.04 -35.05
C ILE A 3 -48.08 17.39 -34.32
N GLN A 4 -47.50 18.39 -34.97
CA GLN A 4 -47.36 19.73 -34.38
C GLN A 4 -48.70 20.45 -34.25
N LYS A 5 -49.59 20.30 -35.23
CA LYS A 5 -50.95 20.87 -35.16
C LYS A 5 -51.78 20.21 -34.06
N PHE A 6 -51.64 18.89 -33.88
CA PHE A 6 -52.29 18.14 -32.80
C PHE A 6 -51.78 18.54 -31.41
N ARG A 7 -50.45 18.72 -31.24
CA ARG A 7 -49.86 19.24 -30.01
C ARG A 7 -50.33 20.65 -29.67
N TYR A 8 -50.46 21.51 -30.69
CA TYR A 8 -50.93 22.88 -30.51
C TYR A 8 -52.38 22.94 -30.02
N GLU A 9 -53.27 22.11 -30.58
CA GLU A 9 -54.66 22.06 -30.11
C GLU A 9 -54.80 21.46 -28.71
N ILE A 10 -54.02 20.43 -28.37
CA ILE A 10 -53.97 19.88 -27.01
C ILE A 10 -53.51 20.94 -26.00
N ASN A 11 -52.42 21.67 -26.31
CA ASN A 11 -51.92 22.71 -25.42
C ASN A 11 -52.93 23.86 -25.26
N ARG A 12 -53.62 24.24 -26.35
CA ARG A 12 -54.68 25.26 -26.30
C ARG A 12 -55.88 24.81 -25.45
N LEU A 13 -56.28 23.53 -25.54
CA LEU A 13 -57.34 22.97 -24.70
C LEU A 13 -56.92 22.87 -23.23
N LEU A 14 -55.65 22.52 -22.96
CA LEU A 14 -55.08 22.47 -21.61
C LEU A 14 -54.98 23.86 -20.98
N GLU A 15 -54.55 24.88 -21.73
CA GLU A 15 -54.53 26.27 -21.26
C GLU A 15 -55.95 26.81 -21.00
N PHE A 16 -56.90 26.49 -21.89
CA PHE A 16 -58.30 26.90 -21.71
C PHE A 16 -58.95 26.21 -20.50
N ALA A 17 -58.64 24.94 -20.25
CA ALA A 17 -59.10 24.21 -19.08
C ALA A 17 -58.42 24.74 -17.80
N MET A 18 -57.10 24.96 -17.80
CA MET A 18 -56.39 25.56 -16.67
C MET A 18 -56.99 26.92 -16.30
N PHE A 19 -57.21 27.81 -17.27
CA PHE A 19 -57.72 29.15 -16.98
C PHE A 19 -59.14 29.17 -16.40
N LYS A 20 -60.02 28.25 -16.83
CA LYS A 20 -61.41 28.18 -16.33
C LYS A 20 -61.54 27.45 -14.99
N PHE A 21 -60.71 26.44 -14.74
CA PHE A 21 -60.77 25.65 -13.50
C PHE A 21 -59.82 26.16 -12.40
N TYR A 22 -58.78 26.93 -12.73
CA TYR A 22 -57.89 27.54 -11.75
C TYR A 22 -58.60 28.40 -10.69
N PRO A 23 -59.56 29.30 -11.02
CA PRO A 23 -60.26 30.05 -9.98
C PRO A 23 -61.12 29.15 -9.10
N ILE A 24 -61.71 28.07 -9.65
CA ILE A 24 -62.52 27.11 -8.89
C ILE A 24 -61.63 26.27 -7.95
N ILE A 25 -60.46 25.84 -8.42
CA ILE A 25 -59.48 25.09 -7.62
C ILE A 25 -58.84 25.98 -6.56
N ALA A 26 -58.51 27.24 -6.90
CA ALA A 26 -58.01 28.22 -5.95
C ALA A 26 -59.07 28.54 -4.87
N ILE A 27 -60.34 28.74 -5.25
CA ILE A 27 -61.45 28.96 -4.32
C ILE A 27 -61.70 27.73 -3.44
N LEU A 28 -61.60 26.51 -3.98
CA LEU A 28 -61.68 25.27 -3.19
C LEU A 28 -60.52 25.11 -2.19
N LEU A 29 -59.30 25.52 -2.57
CA LEU A 29 -58.14 25.56 -1.66
C LEU A 29 -58.26 26.64 -0.58
N PHE A 30 -58.91 27.77 -0.87
CA PHE A 30 -59.21 28.82 0.10
C PHE A 30 -60.37 28.46 1.05
N LEU A 31 -61.41 27.77 0.55
CA LEU A 31 -62.61 27.40 1.34
C LEU A 31 -62.41 26.16 2.23
N SER A 32 -61.42 25.32 1.95
CA SER A 32 -61.07 24.16 2.80
C SER A 32 -60.02 24.48 3.88
N GLY A 33 -59.58 25.74 3.97
CA GLY A 33 -58.41 26.17 4.75
C GLY A 33 -58.57 26.25 6.28
N CYS A 34 -59.78 26.26 6.84
CA CYS A 34 -59.95 26.60 8.26
C CYS A 34 -59.67 25.46 9.26
N GLY A 35 -59.45 24.22 8.79
CA GLY A 35 -59.05 23.09 9.66
C GLY A 35 -57.99 22.16 9.05
N TRP A 36 -57.67 22.35 7.76
CA TRP A 36 -56.60 21.63 7.08
C TRP A 36 -55.22 22.20 7.40
N GLY A 37 -55.12 23.51 7.57
CA GLY A 37 -53.86 24.17 7.96
C GLY A 37 -53.32 23.63 9.28
N GLU A 38 -54.14 23.61 10.33
CA GLU A 38 -53.73 23.12 11.67
C GLU A 38 -53.29 21.66 11.66
N ARG A 39 -54.07 20.76 11.03
CA ARG A 39 -53.68 19.33 10.88
C ARG A 39 -52.42 19.15 10.03
N TRP A 40 -52.22 19.98 9.02
CA TRP A 40 -51.01 19.98 8.20
C TRP A 40 -49.80 20.50 9.00
N PHE A 41 -49.98 21.52 9.84
CA PHE A 41 -48.95 22.00 10.76
C PHE A 41 -48.59 20.98 11.86
N GLU A 42 -49.56 20.23 12.38
CA GLU A 42 -49.28 19.13 13.32
C GLU A 42 -48.52 17.98 12.66
N LYS A 43 -48.98 17.51 11.49
CA LYS A 43 -48.25 16.48 10.72
C LYS A 43 -46.85 16.93 10.33
N THR A 44 -46.67 18.19 9.92
CA THR A 44 -45.32 18.71 9.58
C THR A 44 -44.41 18.83 10.80
N LYS A 45 -44.94 19.18 11.99
CA LYS A 45 -44.18 19.10 13.26
C LYS A 45 -43.77 17.65 13.59
N GLU A 46 -44.69 16.71 13.43
CA GLU A 46 -44.41 15.28 13.65
C GLU A 46 -43.34 14.75 12.69
N VAL A 47 -43.48 15.04 11.39
CA VAL A 47 -42.50 14.70 10.34
C VAL A 47 -41.14 15.30 10.62
N ASN A 48 -41.07 16.59 11.00
CA ASN A 48 -39.81 17.26 11.33
C ASN A 48 -39.14 16.65 12.58
N ASN A 49 -39.94 16.19 13.55
CA ASN A 49 -39.40 15.45 14.70
C ASN A 49 -38.83 14.08 14.30
N TYR A 50 -39.54 13.32 13.46
CA TYR A 50 -39.01 12.06 12.90
C TYR A 50 -37.75 12.29 12.06
N GLU A 51 -37.71 13.38 11.28
CA GLU A 51 -36.53 13.75 10.49
C GLU A 51 -35.32 14.07 11.38
N LYS A 52 -35.52 14.81 12.48
CA LYS A 52 -34.46 15.06 13.47
C LYS A 52 -33.95 13.77 14.13
N VAL A 53 -34.85 12.87 14.51
CA VAL A 53 -34.49 11.58 15.10
C VAL A 53 -33.73 10.72 14.09
N ALA A 54 -34.21 10.63 12.84
CA ALA A 54 -33.56 9.89 11.78
C ALA A 54 -32.16 10.46 11.47
N LEU A 55 -32.00 11.79 11.45
CA LEU A 55 -30.72 12.46 11.26
C LEU A 55 -29.74 12.16 12.41
N ASN A 56 -30.23 12.19 13.65
CA ASN A 56 -29.41 11.86 14.83
C ASN A 56 -28.97 10.39 14.81
N LEU A 57 -29.89 9.47 14.54
CA LEU A 57 -29.58 8.04 14.37
C LEU A 57 -28.58 7.80 13.24
N ALA A 58 -28.72 8.51 12.11
CA ALA A 58 -27.77 8.42 11.00
C ALA A 58 -26.36 8.92 11.38
N LYS A 59 -26.27 10.01 12.15
CA LYS A 59 -25.00 10.53 12.70
C LYS A 59 -24.36 9.52 13.65
N GLU A 60 -25.13 8.98 14.60
CA GLU A 60 -24.65 7.97 15.54
C GLU A 60 -24.17 6.72 14.80
N ASN A 61 -24.91 6.23 13.81
CA ASN A 61 -24.53 5.09 13.00
C ASN A 61 -23.20 5.34 12.26
N ARG A 62 -23.00 6.55 11.72
CA ARG A 62 -21.73 6.94 11.10
C ARG A 62 -20.58 6.95 12.10
N LEU A 63 -20.78 7.48 13.30
CA LEU A 63 -19.76 7.49 14.36
C LEU A 63 -19.43 6.07 14.84
N LEU A 64 -20.44 5.21 14.99
CA LEU A 64 -20.25 3.80 15.35
C LEU A 64 -19.43 3.07 14.27
N LYS A 65 -19.72 3.27 12.98
CA LYS A 65 -18.92 2.71 11.88
C LYS A 65 -17.46 3.15 11.91
N LEU A 66 -17.20 4.43 12.17
CA LEU A 66 -15.83 4.94 12.32
C LEU A 66 -15.12 4.29 13.52
N ARG A 67 -15.83 4.11 14.63
CA ARG A 67 -15.30 3.47 15.82
C ARG A 67 -14.98 1.99 15.58
N ILE A 68 -15.85 1.26 14.87
CA ILE A 68 -15.61 -0.13 14.48
C ILE A 68 -14.34 -0.23 13.65
N ASN A 69 -14.21 0.57 12.59
CA ASN A 69 -13.00 0.55 11.74
C ASN A 69 -11.73 0.87 12.55
N ASN A 70 -11.77 1.85 13.45
CA ASN A 70 -10.63 2.16 14.31
C ASN A 70 -10.26 0.97 15.24
N LEU A 71 -11.25 0.31 15.83
CA LEU A 71 -11.03 -0.87 16.66
C LEU A 71 -10.47 -2.04 15.86
N GLU A 72 -10.96 -2.28 14.64
CA GLU A 72 -10.43 -3.31 13.75
C GLU A 72 -8.96 -3.06 13.42
N ASN A 73 -8.60 -1.81 13.11
CA ASN A 73 -7.20 -1.43 12.88
C ASN A 73 -6.34 -1.66 14.12
N LYS A 74 -6.85 -1.32 15.31
CA LYS A 74 -6.14 -1.56 16.58
C LYS A 74 -5.98 -3.05 16.89
N ILE A 75 -6.98 -3.87 16.60
CA ILE A 75 -6.89 -5.32 16.73
C ILE A 75 -5.84 -5.88 15.76
N HIS A 76 -5.82 -5.38 14.52
CA HIS A 76 -4.83 -5.80 13.53
C HIS A 76 -3.41 -5.46 13.99
N THR A 77 -3.16 -4.23 14.46
CA THR A 77 -1.82 -3.85 14.96
C THR A 77 -1.40 -4.66 16.17
N LEU A 78 -2.31 -4.94 17.12
CA LEU A 78 -2.03 -5.78 18.28
C LEU A 78 -1.71 -7.23 17.88
N LYS A 79 -2.44 -7.79 16.90
CA LYS A 79 -2.14 -9.13 16.36
C LYS A 79 -0.73 -9.18 15.76
N LEU A 80 -0.33 -8.15 15.03
CA LEU A 80 1.03 -8.06 14.48
C LEU A 80 2.09 -7.99 15.58
N GLN A 81 1.87 -7.16 16.60
CA GLN A 81 2.79 -7.06 17.74
C GLN A 81 2.91 -8.36 18.52
N ASN A 82 1.79 -9.06 18.75
CA ASN A 82 1.78 -10.34 19.45
C ASN A 82 2.48 -11.43 18.63
N LYS A 83 2.25 -11.47 17.31
CA LYS A 83 2.97 -12.39 16.41
C LYS A 83 4.48 -12.13 16.48
N TYR A 84 4.91 -10.87 16.42
CA TYR A 84 6.32 -10.50 16.58
C TYR A 84 6.91 -10.93 17.93
N ALA A 85 6.19 -10.67 19.03
CA ALA A 85 6.64 -11.03 20.38
C ALA A 85 6.75 -12.56 20.56
N SER A 86 5.78 -13.33 20.05
CA SER A 86 5.84 -14.80 20.13
C SER A 86 6.99 -15.40 19.33
N ILE A 87 7.34 -14.79 18.20
CA ILE A 87 8.52 -15.16 17.42
C ILE A 87 9.81 -14.84 18.22
N LEU A 88 9.93 -13.64 18.78
CA LEU A 88 11.09 -13.28 19.61
C LEU A 88 11.27 -14.21 20.81
N ALA A 89 10.17 -14.61 21.46
CA ALA A 89 10.21 -15.55 22.57
C ALA A 89 10.79 -16.93 22.16
N LYS A 90 10.50 -17.40 20.94
CA LYS A 90 11.07 -18.65 20.39
C LYS A 90 12.57 -18.54 20.12
N ILE A 91 13.04 -17.38 19.64
CA ILE A 91 14.45 -17.12 19.32
C ILE A 91 15.31 -17.08 20.60
N GLY A 92 14.73 -16.70 21.74
CA GLY A 92 15.39 -16.66 23.05
C GLY A 92 16.29 -15.42 23.23
N PRO A 93 16.68 -15.10 24.49
CA PRO A 93 17.53 -13.94 24.75
C PRO A 93 18.93 -14.16 24.13
N ASN A 94 19.37 -13.15 23.39
CA ASN A 94 20.64 -13.10 22.66
C ASN A 94 21.84 -13.34 23.61
N ARG A 95 22.25 -14.60 23.84
CA ARG A 95 23.52 -14.90 24.51
C ARG A 95 24.64 -14.87 23.47
N ARG A 96 25.46 -13.82 23.50
CA ARG A 96 26.89 -13.94 23.16
C ARG A 96 27.58 -14.49 24.44
N ILE A 97 28.57 -15.37 24.43
CA ILE A 97 29.80 -15.49 23.63
C ILE A 97 30.26 -16.97 23.70
N SER A 98 30.82 -17.55 22.63
CA SER A 98 32.05 -18.37 22.71
C SER A 98 32.68 -18.53 21.32
N SER A 99 33.74 -17.76 21.10
CA SER A 99 34.93 -18.07 20.28
C SER A 99 34.86 -19.18 19.22
N VAL A 100 34.06 -19.01 18.15
CA VAL A 100 34.40 -19.37 16.76
C VAL A 100 33.54 -18.44 15.90
N GLU A 101 34.17 -17.61 15.08
CA GLU A 101 33.49 -16.64 14.20
C GLU A 101 33.02 -17.35 12.93
N ASP A 102 32.09 -18.30 13.10
CA ASP A 102 31.24 -18.76 12.01
C ASP A 102 30.11 -17.73 11.85
N GLU A 103 29.80 -17.38 10.60
CA GLU A 103 28.70 -16.50 10.20
C GLU A 103 27.42 -16.92 10.96
N ILE A 104 27.03 -16.16 11.99
CA ILE A 104 25.99 -16.58 12.93
C ILE A 104 24.67 -16.72 12.15
N ASP A 105 24.19 -17.95 11.95
CA ASP A 105 22.86 -18.22 11.41
C ASP A 105 21.81 -17.81 12.48
N LEU A 106 21.26 -16.61 12.31
CA LEU A 106 20.22 -16.02 13.15
C LEU A 106 18.84 -16.57 12.82
N VAL A 107 18.66 -17.16 11.64
CA VAL A 107 17.38 -17.74 11.23
C VAL A 107 17.20 -19.09 11.89
N ARG A 108 18.27 -19.90 11.99
CA ARG A 108 18.23 -21.27 12.55
C ARG A 108 17.07 -22.06 11.93
N PHE A 109 17.10 -22.09 10.61
CA PHE A 109 15.96 -22.55 9.81
C PHE A 109 15.62 -24.02 10.05
N LYS A 110 16.59 -24.86 10.42
CA LYS A 110 16.37 -26.29 10.66
C LYS A 110 15.79 -26.56 12.04
N GLU A 111 16.11 -25.70 13.00
CA GLU A 111 15.71 -25.79 14.40
C GLU A 111 14.30 -25.27 14.61
N TYR A 112 13.94 -24.21 13.87
CA TYR A 112 12.62 -23.59 13.94
C TYR A 112 11.81 -23.87 12.68
N ASN A 113 10.56 -24.31 12.85
CA ASN A 113 9.64 -24.55 11.75
C ASN A 113 9.04 -23.23 11.21
N TRP A 114 9.90 -22.40 10.61
CA TRP A 114 9.52 -21.11 10.05
C TRP A 114 8.61 -21.27 8.84
N THR A 115 7.52 -20.52 8.80
CA THR A 115 6.73 -20.35 7.57
C THR A 115 7.32 -19.25 6.69
N ALA A 116 7.04 -19.30 5.39
CA ALA A 116 7.41 -18.23 4.46
C ALA A 116 6.87 -16.84 4.89
N GLU A 117 5.65 -16.82 5.45
CA GLU A 117 5.05 -15.58 5.93
C GLU A 117 5.75 -15.03 7.17
N GLU A 118 6.17 -15.89 8.11
CA GLU A 118 6.91 -15.44 9.29
C GLU A 118 8.31 -14.93 8.92
N LEU A 119 9.01 -15.59 7.99
CA LEU A 119 10.30 -15.11 7.50
C LEU A 119 10.19 -13.73 6.85
N LEU A 120 9.19 -13.56 5.97
CA LEU A 120 8.94 -12.26 5.34
C LEU A 120 8.63 -11.19 6.39
N PHE A 121 7.76 -11.51 7.34
CA PHE A 121 7.36 -10.58 8.40
C PHE A 121 8.55 -10.14 9.27
N VAL A 122 9.36 -11.07 9.75
CA VAL A 122 10.56 -10.73 10.54
C VAL A 122 11.52 -9.90 9.71
N ALA A 123 11.78 -10.30 8.47
CA ALA A 123 12.69 -9.57 7.59
C ALA A 123 12.23 -8.11 7.34
N GLU A 124 10.93 -7.88 7.16
CA GLU A 124 10.36 -6.54 7.01
C GLU A 124 10.50 -5.70 8.29
N ILE A 125 10.21 -6.26 9.46
CA ILE A 125 10.36 -5.55 10.74
C ILE A 125 11.82 -5.21 11.02
N GLU A 126 12.74 -6.14 10.83
CA GLU A 126 14.17 -5.88 11.07
C GLU A 126 14.74 -4.90 10.03
N TYR A 127 14.25 -4.92 8.80
CA TYR A 127 14.58 -3.93 7.77
C TYR A 127 14.13 -2.52 8.18
N GLU A 128 12.90 -2.37 8.66
CA GLU A 128 12.38 -1.08 9.16
C GLU A 128 13.17 -0.56 10.37
N ARG A 129 13.77 -1.47 11.16
CA ARG A 129 14.65 -1.13 12.27
C ARG A 129 16.10 -0.83 11.87
N ASN A 130 16.43 -0.94 10.59
CA ASN A 130 17.80 -0.86 10.06
C ASN A 130 18.74 -1.96 10.59
N ASP A 131 18.21 -3.05 11.15
CA ASP A 131 19.00 -4.25 11.48
C ASP A 131 19.19 -5.07 10.19
N TYR A 132 20.04 -4.54 9.30
CA TYR A 132 20.25 -5.10 7.97
C TYR A 132 20.87 -6.49 7.99
N GLU A 133 21.60 -6.85 9.05
CA GLU A 133 22.16 -8.19 9.24
C GLU A 133 21.03 -9.22 9.40
N LYS A 134 20.15 -9.02 10.38
CA LYS A 134 18.99 -9.91 10.54
C LYS A 134 18.10 -9.88 9.31
N ALA A 135 17.77 -8.70 8.80
CA ALA A 135 16.91 -8.57 7.64
C ALA A 135 17.47 -9.38 6.45
N ALA A 136 18.78 -9.27 6.17
CA ALA A 136 19.43 -10.02 5.09
C ALA A 136 19.27 -11.53 5.27
N GLN A 137 19.56 -12.06 6.46
CA GLN A 137 19.48 -13.49 6.70
C GLN A 137 18.05 -14.02 6.56
N PHE A 138 17.05 -13.34 7.15
CA PHE A 138 15.65 -13.75 7.07
C PHE A 138 15.08 -13.64 5.65
N TYR A 139 15.36 -12.54 4.94
CA TYR A 139 14.96 -12.39 3.53
C TYR A 139 15.63 -13.44 2.65
N PHE A 140 16.92 -13.70 2.85
CA PHE A 140 17.64 -14.66 2.02
C PHE A 140 17.17 -16.10 2.29
N ALA A 141 16.88 -16.44 3.55
CA ALA A 141 16.26 -17.70 3.92
C ALA A 141 14.87 -17.87 3.29
N LEU A 142 14.07 -16.79 3.20
CA LEU A 142 12.79 -16.80 2.51
C LEU A 142 12.95 -17.19 1.03
N ILE A 143 13.82 -16.49 0.30
CA ILE A 143 14.02 -16.74 -1.14
C ILE A 143 14.60 -18.14 -1.38
N LYS A 144 15.51 -18.59 -0.51
CA LYS A 144 16.19 -19.88 -0.63
C LYS A 144 15.25 -21.06 -0.38
N ASN A 145 14.45 -20.99 0.68
CA ASN A 145 13.63 -22.13 1.13
C ASN A 145 12.20 -22.09 0.57
N TYR A 146 11.69 -20.90 0.24
CA TYR A 146 10.34 -20.72 -0.31
C TYR A 146 10.35 -19.92 -1.63
N PRO A 147 11.09 -20.35 -2.66
CA PRO A 147 11.28 -19.58 -3.90
C PRO A 147 9.98 -19.33 -4.69
N LYS A 148 8.93 -20.11 -4.45
CA LYS A 148 7.61 -19.97 -5.09
C LYS A 148 6.59 -19.21 -4.24
N TYR A 149 7.00 -18.63 -3.10
CA TYR A 149 6.09 -17.92 -2.23
C TYR A 149 5.52 -16.68 -2.94
N GLN A 150 4.19 -16.60 -3.03
CA GLN A 150 3.50 -15.62 -3.87
C GLN A 150 3.76 -14.15 -3.49
N LYS A 151 4.12 -13.87 -2.22
CA LYS A 151 4.43 -12.51 -1.77
C LYS A 151 5.86 -12.06 -2.11
N ILE A 152 6.70 -12.93 -2.68
CA ILE A 152 8.02 -12.54 -3.19
C ILE A 152 7.82 -11.70 -4.47
N ASN A 153 7.93 -10.39 -4.33
CA ASN A 153 7.81 -9.41 -5.40
C ASN A 153 9.12 -8.62 -5.59
N ASP A 154 9.15 -7.71 -6.55
CA ASP A 154 10.31 -6.88 -6.86
C ASP A 154 10.84 -6.08 -5.65
N ARG A 155 9.95 -5.57 -4.79
CA ARG A 155 10.32 -4.89 -3.53
C ARG A 155 11.00 -5.84 -2.54
N VAL A 156 10.45 -7.04 -2.33
CA VAL A 156 11.05 -8.04 -1.42
C VAL A 156 12.45 -8.42 -1.91
N ILE A 157 12.60 -8.69 -3.22
CA ILE A 157 13.91 -9.00 -3.81
C ILE A 157 14.87 -7.81 -3.67
N TYR A 158 14.41 -6.58 -3.89
CA TYR A 158 15.22 -5.37 -3.73
C TYR A 158 15.70 -5.19 -2.28
N ASN A 159 14.78 -5.28 -1.31
CA ASN A 159 15.09 -5.17 0.11
C ASN A 159 16.05 -6.29 0.55
N THR A 160 15.87 -7.51 0.05
CA THR A 160 16.81 -8.61 0.30
C THR A 160 18.22 -8.23 -0.15
N ALA A 161 18.33 -7.74 -1.39
CA ALA A 161 19.60 -7.39 -2.00
C ALA A 161 20.30 -6.20 -1.32
N LEU A 162 19.51 -5.20 -0.91
CA LEU A 162 20.00 -4.03 -0.20
C LEU A 162 20.40 -4.35 1.23
N SER A 163 19.56 -5.07 1.99
CA SER A 163 19.92 -5.54 3.34
C SER A 163 21.21 -6.34 3.30
N SER A 164 21.34 -7.25 2.32
CA SER A 164 22.55 -8.04 2.12
C SER A 164 23.77 -7.18 1.73
N PHE A 165 23.57 -6.05 1.06
CA PHE A 165 24.68 -5.15 0.76
C PHE A 165 25.15 -4.40 2.00
N GLU A 166 24.21 -3.83 2.76
CA GLU A 166 24.47 -3.04 3.96
C GLU A 166 25.10 -3.87 5.08
N SER A 167 24.71 -5.14 5.19
CA SER A 167 25.29 -6.11 6.14
C SER A 167 26.62 -6.71 5.72
N GLY A 168 27.07 -6.48 4.48
CA GLY A 168 28.33 -7.06 3.98
C GLY A 168 28.21 -8.45 3.34
N HIS A 169 26.99 -9.02 3.31
CA HIS A 169 26.63 -10.25 2.58
C HIS A 169 26.62 -10.04 1.05
N TYR A 170 27.76 -9.61 0.50
CA TYR A 170 27.85 -9.17 -0.90
C TYR A 170 27.55 -10.28 -1.92
N ASN A 171 27.77 -11.55 -1.57
CA ASN A 171 27.40 -12.68 -2.43
C ASN A 171 25.88 -12.80 -2.55
N TRP A 172 25.15 -12.72 -1.42
CA TRP A 172 23.68 -12.74 -1.41
C TRP A 172 23.11 -11.50 -2.11
N SER A 173 23.68 -10.32 -1.84
CA SER A 173 23.32 -9.08 -2.53
C SER A 173 23.43 -9.20 -4.05
N GLN A 174 24.54 -9.75 -4.54
CA GLN A 174 24.77 -9.96 -5.97
C GLN A 174 23.75 -10.93 -6.59
N GLN A 175 23.39 -12.00 -5.88
CA GLN A 175 22.39 -12.97 -6.34
C GLN A 175 21.00 -12.34 -6.41
N SER A 176 20.57 -11.66 -5.34
CA SER A 176 19.26 -11.02 -5.26
C SER A 176 19.09 -9.89 -6.28
N PHE A 177 20.10 -9.03 -6.50
CA PHE A 177 20.02 -8.04 -7.58
C PHE A 177 20.03 -8.69 -8.97
N LYS A 178 20.69 -9.83 -9.17
CA LYS A 178 20.63 -10.57 -10.44
C LYS A 178 19.21 -11.09 -10.68
N ILE A 179 18.52 -11.59 -9.66
CA ILE A 179 17.12 -11.99 -9.75
C ILE A 179 16.25 -10.79 -10.13
N LEU A 180 16.39 -9.65 -9.44
CA LEU A 180 15.59 -8.46 -9.73
C LEU A 180 15.71 -8.01 -11.19
N ILE A 181 16.94 -7.90 -11.69
CA ILE A 181 17.21 -7.42 -13.05
C ILE A 181 16.67 -8.40 -14.11
N LYS A 182 16.65 -9.71 -13.81
CA LYS A 182 16.21 -10.74 -14.75
C LYS A 182 14.70 -10.90 -14.76
N GLU A 183 14.10 -11.03 -13.59
CA GLU A 183 12.69 -11.40 -13.43
C GLU A 183 11.77 -10.16 -13.42
N TYR A 184 12.29 -8.98 -13.06
CA TYR A 184 11.51 -7.73 -12.96
C TYR A 184 12.10 -6.58 -13.80
N PRO A 185 12.22 -6.73 -15.14
CA PRO A 185 12.85 -5.72 -15.99
C PRO A 185 12.10 -4.37 -16.03
N ASN A 186 10.79 -4.38 -15.74
CA ASN A 186 9.94 -3.18 -15.71
C ASN A 186 9.77 -2.59 -14.30
N SER A 187 10.46 -3.13 -13.29
CA SER A 187 10.36 -2.61 -11.92
C SER A 187 10.96 -1.21 -11.83
N LYS A 188 10.36 -0.35 -11.00
CA LYS A 188 10.96 0.94 -10.60
C LYS A 188 12.33 0.78 -9.94
N PHE A 189 12.62 -0.41 -9.39
CA PHE A 189 13.90 -0.73 -8.77
C PHE A 189 14.97 -1.20 -9.77
N TYR A 190 14.64 -1.37 -11.04
CA TYR A 190 15.52 -1.98 -12.04
C TYR A 190 16.86 -1.24 -12.22
N LEU A 191 16.80 0.07 -12.42
CA LEU A 191 18.01 0.90 -12.59
C LEU A 191 18.83 0.94 -11.30
N SER A 192 18.16 1.12 -10.16
CA SER A 192 18.79 1.07 -8.84
C SER A 192 19.47 -0.28 -8.60
N ALA A 193 18.84 -1.41 -8.94
CA ALA A 193 19.43 -2.73 -8.80
C ALA A 193 20.66 -2.94 -9.68
N LYS A 194 20.67 -2.42 -10.92
CA LYS A 194 21.87 -2.42 -11.77
C LYS A 194 23.02 -1.64 -11.13
N LEU A 195 22.71 -0.47 -10.59
CA LEU A 195 23.68 0.39 -9.90
C LEU A 195 24.24 -0.31 -8.66
N TRP A 196 23.37 -0.78 -7.76
CA TRP A 196 23.79 -1.46 -6.54
C TRP A 196 24.56 -2.74 -6.84
N LYS A 197 24.14 -3.55 -7.82
CA LYS A 197 24.90 -4.73 -8.25
C LYS A 197 26.31 -4.39 -8.72
N ALA A 198 26.50 -3.26 -9.41
CA ALA A 198 27.84 -2.79 -9.75
C ALA A 198 28.64 -2.45 -8.49
N LEU A 199 28.06 -1.71 -7.54
CA LEU A 199 28.70 -1.44 -6.24
C LEU A 199 29.04 -2.73 -5.48
N THR A 200 28.15 -3.73 -5.48
CA THR A 200 28.40 -5.05 -4.91
C THR A 200 29.59 -5.75 -5.58
N LEU A 201 29.71 -5.67 -6.91
CA LEU A 201 30.88 -6.20 -7.64
C LEU A 201 32.19 -5.53 -7.20
N TYR A 202 32.16 -4.22 -6.95
CA TYR A 202 33.30 -3.48 -6.44
C TYR A 202 33.69 -3.94 -5.03
N LYS A 203 32.71 -4.07 -4.13
CA LYS A 203 32.90 -4.58 -2.75
C LYS A 203 33.45 -6.00 -2.72
N LEU A 204 33.06 -6.85 -3.67
CA LEU A 204 33.62 -8.20 -3.87
C LEU A 204 35.04 -8.21 -4.48
N GLY A 205 35.68 -7.05 -4.68
CA GLY A 205 37.01 -6.95 -5.31
C GLY A 205 37.03 -7.24 -6.81
N LYS A 206 35.88 -7.45 -7.46
CA LYS A 206 35.78 -7.79 -8.90
C LYS A 206 35.90 -6.54 -9.78
N LYS A 207 37.01 -5.79 -9.65
CA LYS A 207 37.25 -4.48 -10.28
C LYS A 207 37.05 -4.48 -11.81
N LYS A 208 37.50 -5.53 -12.53
CA LYS A 208 37.31 -5.65 -13.99
C LYS A 208 35.83 -5.70 -14.37
N LYS A 209 35.04 -6.55 -13.69
CA LYS A 209 33.59 -6.68 -13.91
C LYS A 209 32.85 -5.40 -13.55
N PHE A 210 33.25 -4.75 -12.45
CA PHE A 210 32.73 -3.44 -12.06
C PHE A 210 32.94 -2.39 -13.15
N ARG A 211 34.17 -2.21 -13.65
CA ARG A 211 34.49 -1.22 -14.69
C ARG A 211 33.67 -1.45 -15.97
N SER A 212 33.57 -2.72 -16.40
CA SER A 212 32.73 -3.10 -17.54
C SER A 212 31.26 -2.72 -17.32
N LYS A 213 30.67 -3.06 -16.17
CA LYS A 213 29.27 -2.75 -15.88
C LYS A 213 28.98 -1.27 -15.69
N ILE A 214 29.91 -0.51 -15.13
CA ILE A 214 29.77 0.94 -15.06
C ILE A 214 29.83 1.57 -16.45
N LYS A 215 30.73 1.11 -17.33
CA LYS A 215 30.82 1.63 -18.69
C LYS A 215 29.50 1.44 -19.44
N GLU A 216 28.95 0.22 -19.40
CA GLU A 216 27.63 -0.11 -19.96
C GLU A 216 26.54 0.78 -19.35
N PHE A 217 26.53 0.93 -18.01
CA PHE A 217 25.54 1.77 -17.33
C PHE A 217 25.65 3.25 -17.75
N LYS A 218 26.86 3.78 -17.90
CA LYS A 218 27.10 5.15 -18.37
C LYS A 218 26.56 5.35 -19.78
N GLU A 219 26.87 4.44 -20.70
CA GLU A 219 26.46 4.55 -22.10
C GLU A 219 24.93 4.55 -22.25
N LEU A 220 24.25 3.72 -21.46
CA LEU A 220 22.79 3.56 -21.55
C LEU A 220 22.00 4.55 -20.69
N TYR A 221 22.56 5.01 -19.56
CA TYR A 221 21.81 5.71 -18.51
C TYR A 221 22.45 7.02 -18.04
N ARG A 222 23.31 7.67 -18.83
CA ARG A 222 24.02 8.93 -18.48
C ARG A 222 23.15 10.07 -17.96
N ASN A 223 21.86 10.11 -18.30
CA ASN A 223 20.93 11.18 -17.92
C ASN A 223 20.02 10.80 -16.75
N THR A 224 20.32 9.72 -16.03
CA THR A 224 19.50 9.23 -14.92
C THR A 224 20.01 9.75 -13.57
N PRO A 225 19.12 9.94 -12.57
CA PRO A 225 19.52 10.24 -11.20
C PRO A 225 20.51 9.22 -10.62
N GLU A 226 20.35 7.95 -10.96
CA GLU A 226 21.23 6.85 -10.58
C GLU A 226 22.65 7.07 -11.08
N TRP A 227 22.84 7.50 -12.34
CA TRP A 227 24.17 7.82 -12.87
C TRP A 227 24.84 8.97 -12.11
N ARG A 228 24.08 10.00 -11.72
CA ARG A 228 24.60 11.12 -10.92
C ARG A 228 25.19 10.62 -9.59
N ILE A 229 24.55 9.65 -8.94
CA ILE A 229 25.07 9.02 -7.71
C ILE A 229 26.32 8.19 -8.02
N LEU A 230 26.26 7.34 -9.05
CA LEU A 230 27.34 6.41 -9.40
C LEU A 230 28.63 7.09 -9.84
N SER A 231 28.51 8.16 -10.64
CA SER A 231 29.63 8.90 -11.23
C SER A 231 30.60 9.43 -10.17
N LYS A 232 30.09 9.89 -9.02
CA LYS A 232 30.93 10.33 -7.88
C LYS A 232 31.84 9.21 -7.35
N HIS A 233 31.33 7.98 -7.27
CA HIS A 233 32.11 6.82 -6.85
C HIS A 233 33.06 6.35 -7.94
N TYR A 234 32.61 6.35 -9.20
CA TYR A 234 33.42 5.93 -10.35
C TYR A 234 34.66 6.81 -10.54
N GLU A 235 34.53 8.13 -10.48
CA GLU A 235 35.67 9.04 -10.67
C GLU A 235 36.72 8.90 -9.56
N ARG A 236 36.31 8.62 -8.31
CA ARG A 236 37.24 8.29 -7.22
C ARG A 236 37.97 6.98 -7.48
N ILE A 237 37.28 5.96 -7.99
CA ILE A 237 37.87 4.65 -8.30
C ILE A 237 38.75 4.69 -9.54
N LYS A 238 38.56 5.65 -10.45
CA LYS A 238 39.39 5.82 -11.64
C LYS A 238 40.73 6.49 -11.32
N LYS A 239 40.76 7.38 -10.31
CA LYS A 239 41.96 8.13 -9.88
C LYS A 239 42.94 7.30 -9.04
N ASN A 240 42.47 6.21 -8.42
CA ASN A 240 43.27 5.24 -7.67
C ASN A 240 43.50 3.95 -8.49
#